data_AF-A0A845U748-F1
#
_entry.id   AF-A0A845U748-F1
#
_cell.length_a   1.000
_cell.length_b   1.000
_cell.length_c   1.000
_cell.angle_alpha   90.00
_cell.angle_beta   90.00
_cell.angle_gamma   90.00
#
_symmetry.space_group_name_H-M   'P 1'
#
loop_
_entity.id
_entity.type
_entity.pdbx_description
1 polymer ?
#
loop_
_entity_poly.entity_id
_entity_poly.type
_entity_poly.pdbx_seq_one_letter_code
_entity_poly.pdbx_strand_id
1 'polypeptide(L)'
;MDKSNFEAQMGANFVASEIRRSGINQFERMKKLKAVFNADGFTMQELTEALAPDWKSPEQIEAERLAAEEAAKAEALAKAEAKAVRKAA
;
A
#
# COMPACT_ATOMS: atom_id res chain seq x y z
N MET A 1 -26.41 16.89 5.18
CA MET A 1 -25.47 15.82 4.78
C MET A 1 -26.31 14.63 4.34
N ASP A 2 -26.12 14.17 3.11
CA ASP A 2 -26.75 12.94 2.63
C ASP A 2 -26.30 11.74 3.48
N LYS A 3 -27.24 10.90 3.89
CA LYS A 3 -26.96 9.68 4.67
C LYS A 3 -25.92 8.79 3.99
N SER A 4 -25.92 8.77 2.65
CA SER A 4 -24.94 8.06 1.82
C SER A 4 -23.50 8.52 2.04
N ASN A 5 -23.26 9.82 2.28
CA ASN A 5 -21.91 10.33 2.53
C ASN A 5 -21.41 9.99 3.93
N PHE A 6 -22.30 9.96 4.94
CA PHE A 6 -21.92 9.59 6.30
C PHE A 6 -21.52 8.12 6.40
N GLU A 7 -22.29 7.22 5.78
CA GLU A 7 -22.00 5.79 5.74
C GLU A 7 -20.69 5.50 4.99
N ALA A 8 -20.46 6.17 3.86
CA ALA A 8 -19.20 6.06 3.11
C ALA A 8 -18.00 6.52 3.94
N GLN A 9 -18.14 7.62 4.68
CA GLN A 9 -17.08 8.17 5.51
C GLN A 9 -16.78 7.28 6.72
N MET A 10 -17.80 6.69 7.36
CA MET A 10 -17.59 5.70 8.41
C MET A 10 -16.91 4.43 7.88
N GLY A 11 -17.31 3.93 6.70
CA GLY A 11 -16.67 2.79 6.05
C GLY A 11 -15.20 3.05 5.75
N ALA A 12 -14.87 4.23 5.21
CA ALA A 12 -13.48 4.64 4.95
C ALA A 12 -12.65 4.71 6.24
N ASN A 13 -13.21 5.29 7.30
CA ASN A 13 -12.54 5.39 8.61
C ASN A 13 -12.29 4.01 9.23
N PHE A 14 -13.23 3.07 9.08
CA PHE A 14 -13.07 1.70 9.54
C PHE A 14 -11.92 0.99 8.82
N VAL A 15 -11.89 1.07 7.49
CA VAL A 15 -10.81 0.48 6.67
C VAL A 15 -9.45 1.09 7.05
N ALA A 16 -9.38 2.41 7.19
CA ALA A 16 -8.16 3.10 7.61
C ALA A 16 -7.69 2.66 9.02
N SER A 17 -8.63 2.46 9.95
CA SER A 17 -8.33 1.97 11.31
C SER A 17 -7.77 0.54 11.28
N GLU A 18 -8.36 -0.34 10.48
CA GLU A 18 -7.90 -1.73 10.34
C GLU A 18 -6.51 -1.81 9.70
N ILE A 19 -6.24 -0.98 8.69
CA ILE A 19 -4.91 -0.87 8.08
C ILE A 19 -3.90 -0.36 9.11
N ARG A 20 -4.25 0.67 9.90
CA ARG A 20 -3.35 1.19 10.94
C ARG A 20 -3.05 0.14 12.02
N ARG A 21 -4.03 -0.71 12.34
CA ARG A 21 -3.91 -1.75 13.38
C ARG A 21 -3.11 -2.96 12.90
N SER A 22 -3.39 -3.46 11.71
CA SER A 22 -2.88 -4.74 11.21
C SER A 22 -1.79 -4.60 10.14
N GLY A 23 -1.61 -3.40 9.58
CA GLY A 23 -0.75 -3.16 8.43
C GLY A 23 -1.32 -3.69 7.11
N ILE A 24 -2.53 -4.27 7.11
CA ILE A 24 -3.10 -4.94 5.94
C ILE A 24 -4.47 -4.34 5.62
N ASN A 25 -4.71 -4.03 4.34
CA ASN A 25 -6.04 -3.68 3.86
C ASN A 25 -6.87 -4.96 3.67
N GLN A 26 -7.56 -5.39 4.72
CA GLN A 26 -8.40 -6.60 4.72
C GLN A 26 -9.52 -6.54 3.67
N PHE A 27 -10.08 -5.36 3.42
CA PHE A 27 -11.14 -5.19 2.43
C PHE A 27 -10.64 -5.49 1.01
N GLU A 28 -9.52 -4.89 0.62
CA GLU A 28 -8.92 -5.15 -0.71
C GLU A 28 -8.41 -6.60 -0.82
N ARG A 29 -7.90 -7.18 0.26
CA ARG A 29 -7.52 -8.60 0.30
C ARG A 29 -8.72 -9.51 0.03
N MET A 30 -9.85 -9.25 0.68
CA MET A 30 -11.08 -10.02 0.49
C MET A 30 -11.65 -9.86 -0.92
N LYS A 31 -11.57 -8.66 -1.49
CA LYS A 31 -11.93 -8.40 -2.88
C LYS A 31 -11.05 -9.18 -3.85
N LYS A 32 -9.74 -9.22 -3.62
CA LYS A 32 -8.79 -10.03 -4.42
C LYS A 32 -9.11 -11.52 -4.30
N LEU A 33 -9.32 -12.03 -3.08
CA LEU A 33 -9.69 -13.43 -2.85
C LEU A 33 -11.00 -13.80 -3.55
N LYS A 34 -12.03 -12.95 -3.47
CA LYS A 34 -13.29 -13.16 -4.20
C LYS A 34 -13.07 -13.22 -5.71
N ALA A 35 -12.21 -12.36 -6.26
CA ALA A 35 -11.87 -12.38 -7.68
C ALA A 35 -11.15 -13.67 -8.08
N VAL A 36 -10.22 -14.16 -7.25
CA VAL A 36 -9.53 -15.45 -7.46
C VAL A 36 -10.54 -16.60 -7.43
N PHE A 37 -11.41 -16.67 -6.41
CA PHE A 37 -12.43 -17.71 -6.31
C PHE A 37 -13.44 -17.73 -7.47
N ASN A 38 -13.72 -16.58 -8.06
CA ASN A 38 -14.65 -16.46 -9.18
C ASN A 38 -13.99 -16.70 -10.56
N ALA A 39 -12.68 -16.91 -10.62
CA ALA A 39 -12.01 -17.24 -11.87
C ALA A 39 -12.21 -18.73 -12.19
N ASP A 40 -12.67 -19.03 -13.42
CA ASP A 40 -13.00 -20.39 -13.92
C ASP A 40 -11.80 -21.37 -13.99
N GLY A 41 -10.65 -21.04 -13.41
CA GLY A 41 -9.46 -21.88 -13.39
C GLY A 41 -8.37 -21.35 -12.47
N PHE A 42 -8.76 -20.81 -11.30
CA PHE A 42 -7.77 -20.23 -10.39
C PHE A 42 -6.71 -21.25 -10.01
N THR A 43 -5.45 -20.82 -10.03
CA THR A 43 -4.35 -21.65 -9.62
C THR A 43 -4.22 -21.62 -8.10
N MET A 44 -3.80 -22.73 -7.48
CA MET A 44 -3.48 -22.74 -6.05
C MET A 44 -2.39 -21.71 -5.69
N GLN A 45 -1.57 -21.33 -6.66
CA GLN A 45 -0.57 -20.29 -6.51
C GLN A 45 -1.22 -18.91 -6.29
N GLU A 46 -2.18 -18.51 -7.11
CA GLU A 46 -2.90 -17.23 -6.95
C GLU A 46 -3.65 -17.14 -5.62
N LEU A 47 -4.20 -18.26 -5.16
CA LEU A 47 -4.83 -18.35 -3.85
C LEU A 47 -3.80 -18.18 -2.73
N THR A 48 -2.65 -18.85 -2.84
CA THR A 48 -1.56 -18.77 -1.85
C THR A 48 -1.00 -17.36 -1.75
N GLU A 49 -0.81 -16.68 -2.88
CA GLU A 49 -0.34 -15.29 -2.92
C GLU A 49 -1.34 -14.34 -2.23
N ALA A 50 -2.65 -14.49 -2.48
CA ALA A 50 -3.67 -13.68 -1.80
C ALA A 50 -3.82 -14.02 -0.31
N LEU A 51 -3.44 -15.23 0.11
CA LEU A 51 -3.42 -15.69 1.50
C LEU A 51 -2.07 -15.48 2.21
N ALA A 52 -1.08 -14.93 1.54
CA ALA A 52 0.23 -14.67 2.14
C ALA A 52 0.11 -13.66 3.32
N PRO A 53 0.85 -13.87 4.42
CA PRO A 53 0.80 -12.98 5.58
C PRO A 53 1.39 -11.59 5.28
N ASP A 54 2.28 -11.50 4.31
CA ASP A 54 2.94 -10.30 3.82
C ASP A 54 2.23 -9.67 2.60
N TRP A 55 1.01 -10.13 2.29
CA TRP A 55 0.23 -9.56 1.19
C TRP A 55 -0.05 -8.07 1.42
N LYS A 56 0.19 -7.27 0.38
CA LYS A 56 -0.05 -5.82 0.36
C LYS A 56 -1.06 -5.47 -0.72
N SER A 57 -1.93 -4.51 -0.42
CA SER A 57 -2.82 -3.99 -1.46
C SER A 57 -2.02 -3.24 -2.53
N PRO A 58 -2.56 -3.10 -3.76
CA PRO A 58 -1.91 -2.30 -4.80
C PRO A 58 -1.56 -0.88 -4.35
N GLU A 59 -2.44 -0.25 -3.56
CA GLU A 59 -2.22 1.08 -2.99
C GLU A 59 -1.04 1.11 -2.01
N GLN A 60 -0.87 0.05 -1.21
CA GLN A 60 0.26 -0.07 -0.28
C GLN A 60 1.58 -0.27 -1.04
N ILE A 61 1.56 -1.10 -2.09
CA ILE A 61 2.72 -1.30 -2.97
C ILE A 61 3.12 0.02 -3.64
N GLU A 62 2.14 0.78 -4.13
CA GLU A 62 2.39 2.08 -4.75
C GLU A 62 2.88 3.12 -3.74
N ALA A 63 2.29 3.18 -2.55
CA ALA A 63 2.73 4.07 -1.48
C ALA A 63 4.18 3.78 -1.05
N GLU A 64 4.56 2.50 -0.93
CA GLU A 64 5.94 2.12 -0.65
C GLU A 64 6.88 2.49 -1.80
N ARG A 65 6.45 2.31 -3.05
CA ARG A 65 7.25 2.72 -4.22
C ARG A 65 7.50 4.23 -4.23
N LEU A 66 6.48 5.03 -3.95
CA LEU A 66 6.59 6.48 -3.87
C LEU A 66 7.49 6.92 -2.71
N ALA A 67 7.33 6.31 -1.54
CA ALA A 67 8.19 6.59 -0.38
C ALA A 67 9.66 6.24 -0.66
N ALA A 68 9.92 5.12 -1.35
CA ALA A 68 11.27 4.72 -1.74
C ALA A 68 11.87 5.68 -2.79
N GLU A 69 11.08 6.16 -3.75
CA GLU A 69 11.54 7.13 -4.75
C GLU A 69 11.87 8.49 -4.13
N GLU A 70 11.05 8.98 -3.20
CA GLU A 70 11.31 10.22 -2.46
C GLU A 70 12.56 10.09 -1.57
N ALA A 71 12.72 8.96 -0.87
CA ALA A 71 13.91 8.69 -0.07
C ALA A 71 15.18 8.65 -0.93
N ALA A 72 15.12 8.02 -2.11
CA ALA A 72 16.25 7.99 -3.05
C ALA A 72 16.61 9.38 -3.58
N LYS A 73 15.62 10.22 -3.88
CA LYS A 73 15.82 11.63 -4.29
C LYS A 73 16.43 12.45 -3.16
N ALA A 74 15.95 12.30 -1.93
CA ALA A 74 16.48 12.98 -0.75
C ALA A 74 17.94 12.57 -0.47
N GLU A 75 18.28 11.28 -0.58
CA GLU A 75 19.64 10.79 -0.39
C GLU A 75 20.59 11.31 -1.49
N ALA A 76 20.13 11.36 -2.74
CA ALA A 76 20.90 11.91 -3.85
C ALA A 76 21.19 13.41 -3.66
N LEU A 77 20.21 14.18 -3.18
CA LEU A 77 20.37 15.59 -2.84
C LEU A 77 21.34 15.77 -1.67
N ALA A 78 21.19 15.01 -0.58
CA ALA A 78 22.10 15.08 0.57
C ALA A 78 23.55 14.71 0.18
N LYS A 79 23.75 13.72 -0.69
CA LYS A 79 25.07 13.37 -1.23
C LYS A 79 25.65 14.48 -2.12
N ALA A 80 24.82 15.15 -2.92
CA ALA A 80 25.26 16.27 -3.76
C ALA A 80 25.69 17.48 -2.91
N GLU A 81 24.92 17.82 -1.86
CA GLU A 81 25.24 18.88 -0.92
C GLU A 81 26.52 18.57 -0.13
N ALA A 82 26.67 17.34 0.40
CA ALA A 82 27.88 16.92 1.10
C ALA A 82 29.14 17.01 0.21
N LYS A 83 29.01 16.73 -1.09
CA LYS A 83 30.11 16.84 -2.06
C LYS A 83 30.43 18.30 -2.39
N ALA A 84 29.44 19.19 -2.42
CA ALA A 84 29.65 20.61 -2.62
C ALA A 84 30.37 21.26 -1.42
N VAL A 85 29.97 20.91 -0.20
CA VAL A 85 30.62 21.40 1.03
C VAL A 85 32.07 20.92 1.14
N ARG A 86 32.37 19.67 0.79
CA ARG A 86 33.75 19.14 0.77
C ARG A 86 34.67 19.75 -0.29
N LYS A 87 34.10 20.37 -1.33
CA LYS A 87 34.88 21.03 -2.40
C LYS A 87 35.08 22.53 -2.13
N ALA A 88 34.31 23.09 -1.21
CA ALA A 88 34.38 24.50 -0.80
C ALA A 88 35.22 24.73 0.47
N ALA A 89 35.70 23.66 1.12
CA ALA A 89 36.65 23.66 2.24
C ALA A 89 38.04 23.26 1.75
#